data_AF-A0A5C7P425-F1
#
_entry.id   AF-A0A5C7P425-F1
#
_cell.length_a   1.000
_cell.length_b   1.000
_cell.length_c   1.000
_cell.angle_alpha   90.00
_cell.angle_beta   90.00
_cell.angle_gamma   90.00
#
_symmetry.space_group_name_H-M   'P 1'
#
loop_
_entity.id
_entity.type
_entity.pdbx_description
1 polymer ?
#
loop_
_entity_poly.entity_id
_entity_poly.type
_entity_poly.pdbx_seq_one_letter_code
_entity_poly.pdbx_strand_id
1 'polypeptide(L)'
;MAHVVSITDGTTTITFTAANGYQVEEYDPRTPDAENGGDVDSIAETLQIYITGSSGSQVQTRQAALERLLGGVRNRAKSGVGPRVFLQLQLDSDASTWRSELFAYALPPKEQALRLWPNNVVSLELSILRAPWWEGALTQIPLTNANGSNNTSGLTIYNHDDSGSGHDCYTDIAAASVAGSLPAPLKIELTNTVGSTQNYKQIWIANNAFCDPINFAHIIEGESKATGGSTGSNADSSNSGYATITINTQDAHQWDLPASFLQDTQGYDFHLLARFRSVNGTVYLRPAVYDATGTYALWTGDESQVTVLSDAIVDLGVVPLPPGGYATAYAAQRLYIGMRSASSVVVQTDFLGFWPANTFRRIRLLSTIANNATITDDGPEGRGYTVASAVQTPNVATSGMPLMVWPNQNQRLLFLWSLGDLSAPITQTFTVKAWYRPRRASF
;
A
#
# COMPACT_ATOMS: atom_id res chain seq x y z
N MET A 1 -6.66 -30.86 18.19
CA MET A 1 -5.55 -31.41 17.38
C MET A 1 -4.25 -31.13 18.13
N ALA A 2 -3.11 -31.73 17.79
CA ALA A 2 -1.84 -31.27 18.36
C ALA A 2 -1.37 -30.00 17.62
N HIS A 3 -0.60 -29.13 18.27
CA HIS A 3 0.05 -28.02 17.59
C HIS A 3 0.96 -28.54 16.47
N VAL A 4 1.05 -27.80 15.36
CA VAL A 4 1.86 -28.18 14.21
C VAL A 4 2.90 -27.11 13.94
N VAL A 5 4.18 -27.52 13.98
CA VAL A 5 5.32 -26.68 13.58
C VAL A 5 5.87 -27.19 12.26
N SER A 6 6.21 -26.29 11.35
CA SER A 6 6.94 -26.65 10.12
C SER A 6 7.82 -25.52 9.62
N ILE A 7 8.78 -25.83 8.75
CA ILE A 7 9.58 -24.83 8.02
C ILE A 7 9.38 -25.08 6.54
N THR A 8 9.18 -24.01 5.77
CA THR A 8 8.90 -24.09 4.34
C THR A 8 9.52 -22.94 3.56
N ASP A 9 9.92 -23.19 2.31
CA ASP A 9 10.27 -22.16 1.33
C ASP A 9 9.18 -21.97 0.25
N GLY A 10 8.01 -22.57 0.46
CA GLY A 10 6.88 -22.63 -0.47
C GLY A 10 6.95 -23.79 -1.47
N THR A 11 8.08 -24.48 -1.61
CA THR A 11 8.25 -25.66 -2.47
C THR A 11 8.56 -26.91 -1.64
N THR A 12 9.49 -26.80 -0.69
CA THR A 12 9.88 -27.82 0.26
C THR A 12 9.32 -27.46 1.63
N THR A 13 8.66 -28.42 2.28
CA THR A 13 8.15 -28.26 3.65
C THR A 13 8.63 -29.40 4.53
N ILE A 14 9.20 -29.07 5.69
CA ILE A 14 9.54 -30.02 6.75
C ILE A 14 8.61 -29.77 7.92
N THR A 15 7.70 -30.69 8.16
CA THR A 15 6.77 -30.65 9.32
C THR A 15 7.34 -31.46 10.47
N PHE A 16 7.44 -30.84 11.64
CA PHE A 16 7.95 -31.44 12.87
C PHE A 16 6.89 -32.35 13.50
N THR A 17 6.80 -33.57 13.00
CA THR A 17 6.03 -34.65 13.61
C THR A 17 6.88 -35.91 13.78
N ALA A 18 6.55 -36.70 14.80
CA ALA A 18 7.17 -38.00 15.05
C ALA A 18 7.21 -38.90 13.80
N ALA A 19 6.13 -38.90 13.02
CA ALA A 19 6.00 -39.67 11.79
C ALA A 19 7.02 -39.26 10.71
N ASN A 20 7.36 -37.97 10.65
CA ASN A 20 8.34 -37.44 9.70
C ASN A 20 9.79 -37.59 10.18
N GLY A 21 10.00 -38.01 11.44
CA GLY A 21 11.31 -38.11 12.07
C GLY A 21 11.90 -36.78 12.52
N TYR A 22 11.06 -35.76 12.69
CA TYR A 22 11.42 -34.45 13.24
C TYR A 22 10.47 -34.15 14.39
N GLN A 23 10.94 -33.86 15.59
CA GLN A 23 10.07 -33.55 16.73
C GLN A 23 10.54 -32.25 17.39
N VAL A 24 9.58 -31.43 17.83
CA VAL A 24 9.85 -30.30 18.72
C VAL A 24 9.69 -30.80 20.15
N GLU A 25 10.74 -30.66 20.94
CA GLU A 25 10.74 -30.92 22.39
C GLU A 25 10.20 -29.71 23.15
N GLU A 26 10.69 -28.52 22.80
CA GLU A 26 10.37 -27.26 23.45
C GLU A 26 10.41 -26.13 22.41
N TYR A 27 9.42 -25.25 22.47
CA TYR A 27 9.39 -24.01 21.71
C TYR A 27 8.55 -22.98 22.45
N ASP A 28 9.19 -21.85 22.78
CA ASP A 28 8.56 -20.72 23.44
C ASP A 28 8.51 -19.52 22.46
N PRO A 29 7.39 -19.32 21.74
CA PRO A 29 7.21 -18.14 20.90
C PRO A 29 7.25 -16.87 21.75
N ARG A 30 7.96 -15.86 21.26
CA ARG A 30 8.09 -14.55 21.89
C ARG A 30 7.31 -13.49 21.12
N THR A 31 6.86 -12.48 21.84
CA THR A 31 6.36 -11.24 21.27
C THR A 31 7.48 -10.24 21.08
N PRO A 32 7.35 -9.31 20.13
CA PRO A 32 8.28 -8.19 20.03
C PRO A 32 8.17 -7.33 21.30
N ASP A 33 9.27 -7.21 22.04
CA ASP A 33 9.37 -6.24 23.12
C ASP A 33 9.74 -4.89 22.50
N ALA A 34 8.89 -3.87 22.67
CA ALA A 34 9.18 -2.54 22.15
C ALA A 34 10.38 -1.94 22.89
N GLU A 35 11.54 -1.87 22.24
CA GLU A 35 12.69 -1.14 22.77
C GLU A 35 12.47 0.37 22.51
N ASN A 36 12.35 1.16 23.59
CA ASN A 36 12.19 2.62 23.52
C ASN A 36 11.00 3.10 22.68
N GLY A 37 9.92 2.32 22.60
CA GLY A 37 8.69 2.67 21.86
C GLY A 37 8.81 2.55 20.34
N GLY A 38 9.90 1.95 19.82
CA GLY A 38 10.03 1.59 18.41
C GLY A 38 9.62 0.14 18.14
N ASP A 39 9.16 -0.13 16.92
CA ASP A 39 8.98 -1.50 16.43
C ASP A 39 10.36 -2.17 16.30
N VAL A 40 10.49 -3.41 16.78
CA VAL A 40 11.70 -4.23 16.57
C VAL A 40 11.65 -4.90 15.21
N ASP A 41 12.76 -4.88 14.47
CA ASP A 41 12.83 -5.44 13.12
C ASP A 41 12.82 -6.98 13.07
N SER A 42 13.12 -7.65 14.19
CA SER A 42 13.18 -9.11 14.27
C SER A 42 13.14 -9.66 15.69
N ILE A 43 12.78 -10.94 15.82
CA ILE A 43 12.69 -11.65 17.11
C ILE A 43 13.60 -12.88 17.06
N ALA A 44 14.43 -13.04 18.10
CA ALA A 44 15.26 -14.21 18.30
C ALA A 44 14.56 -15.25 19.16
N GLU A 45 14.49 -16.49 18.67
CA GLU A 45 13.84 -17.63 19.34
C GLU A 45 14.69 -18.89 19.20
N THR A 46 14.39 -19.90 20.00
CA THR A 46 15.04 -21.22 19.90
C THR A 46 14.00 -22.32 20.04
N LEU A 47 14.09 -23.30 19.15
CA LEU A 47 13.35 -24.55 19.21
C LEU A 47 14.32 -25.66 19.59
N GLN A 48 13.99 -26.45 20.60
CA GLN A 48 14.71 -27.70 20.88
C GLN A 48 14.06 -28.80 20.05
N ILE A 49 14.87 -29.48 19.23
CA ILE A 49 14.36 -30.48 18.30
C ILE A 49 15.11 -31.80 18.38
N TYR A 50 14.40 -32.88 18.07
CA TYR A 50 14.98 -34.19 17.79
C TYR A 50 14.83 -34.53 16.31
N ILE A 51 15.89 -35.10 15.73
CA ILE A 51 15.81 -35.80 14.46
C ILE A 51 16.04 -37.29 14.74
N THR A 52 15.08 -38.11 14.34
CA THR A 52 15.10 -39.56 14.58
C THR A 52 15.16 -40.31 13.26
N GLY A 53 15.48 -41.61 13.30
CA GLY A 53 15.46 -42.48 12.13
C GLY A 53 15.55 -43.96 12.46
N SER A 54 15.34 -44.81 11.46
CA SER A 54 15.57 -46.26 11.55
C SER A 54 17.05 -46.63 11.43
N SER A 55 17.90 -45.70 11.00
CA SER A 55 19.35 -45.83 10.91
C SER A 55 20.03 -44.48 11.01
N GLY A 56 21.32 -44.46 11.39
CA GLY A 56 22.13 -43.24 11.42
C GLY A 56 22.20 -42.53 10.06
N SER A 57 22.22 -43.28 8.96
CA SER A 57 22.17 -42.73 7.60
C SER A 57 20.86 -41.96 7.33
N GLN A 58 19.73 -42.47 7.83
CA GLN A 58 18.45 -41.78 7.72
C GLN A 58 18.44 -40.47 8.54
N VAL A 59 19.01 -40.49 9.74
CA VAL A 59 19.16 -39.29 10.59
C VAL A 59 20.00 -38.24 9.87
N GLN A 60 21.15 -38.62 9.31
CA GLN A 60 22.02 -37.72 8.55
C GLN A 60 21.32 -37.13 7.33
N THR A 61 20.57 -37.96 6.60
CA THR A 61 19.80 -37.50 5.42
C THR A 61 18.74 -36.48 5.80
N ARG A 62 18.03 -36.69 6.91
CA ARG A 62 17.03 -35.76 7.45
C ARG A 62 17.65 -34.45 7.92
N GLN A 63 18.75 -34.53 8.68
CA GLN A 63 19.50 -33.34 9.10
C GLN A 63 19.98 -32.52 7.90
N ALA A 64 20.60 -33.17 6.89
CA ALA A 64 21.06 -32.49 5.68
C ALA A 64 19.91 -31.85 4.89
N ALA A 65 18.71 -32.44 4.90
CA ALA A 65 17.53 -31.85 4.27
C ALA A 65 17.07 -30.57 4.98
N LEU A 66 17.05 -30.58 6.32
CA LEU A 66 16.74 -29.40 7.12
C LEU A 66 17.79 -28.29 6.94
N GLU A 67 19.07 -28.64 6.99
CA GLU A 67 20.18 -27.70 6.77
C GLU A 67 20.13 -27.08 5.37
N ARG A 68 19.77 -27.85 4.33
CA ARG A 68 19.62 -27.34 2.97
C ARG A 68 18.46 -26.36 2.84
N LEU A 69 17.32 -26.65 3.46
CA LEU A 69 16.17 -25.74 3.49
C LEU A 69 16.53 -24.43 4.23
N LEU A 70 17.13 -24.54 5.41
CA LEU A 70 17.60 -23.38 6.19
C LEU A 70 18.72 -22.62 5.47
N GLY A 71 19.55 -23.28 4.66
CA GLY A 71 20.54 -22.65 3.80
C GLY A 71 19.95 -21.57 2.88
N GLY A 72 18.67 -21.68 2.50
CA GLY A 72 17.91 -20.67 1.79
C GLY A 72 17.84 -19.32 2.53
N VAL A 73 17.66 -19.35 3.86
CA VAL A 73 17.67 -18.16 4.73
C VAL A 73 18.97 -17.39 4.57
N ARG A 74 20.10 -18.10 4.71
CA ARG A 74 21.44 -17.49 4.63
C ARG A 74 21.76 -16.99 3.23
N ASN A 75 21.36 -17.74 2.20
CA ASN A 75 21.60 -17.34 0.81
C ASN A 75 20.83 -16.06 0.48
N ARG A 76 19.56 -15.96 0.89
CA ARG A 76 18.74 -14.76 0.71
C ARG A 76 19.27 -13.58 1.52
N ALA A 77 19.69 -13.80 2.77
CA ALA A 77 20.29 -12.73 3.59
C ALA A 77 21.56 -12.14 2.96
N LYS A 78 22.34 -12.94 2.21
CA LYS A 78 23.54 -12.48 1.50
C LYS A 78 23.26 -11.80 0.16
N SER A 79 22.29 -12.31 -0.60
CA SER A 79 22.07 -11.91 -1.99
C SER A 79 20.87 -10.97 -2.18
N GLY A 80 19.98 -10.87 -1.20
CA GLY A 80 18.68 -10.20 -1.29
C GLY A 80 17.66 -10.90 -2.19
N VAL A 81 18.02 -12.05 -2.81
CA VAL A 81 17.20 -12.74 -3.82
C VAL A 81 17.02 -14.23 -3.49
N GLY A 82 16.03 -14.86 -4.14
CA GLY A 82 15.67 -16.26 -3.90
C GLY A 82 14.44 -16.43 -3.00
N PRO A 83 13.98 -17.67 -2.77
CA PRO A 83 12.78 -17.93 -2.00
C PRO A 83 12.92 -17.48 -0.54
N ARG A 84 11.82 -17.03 0.04
CA ARG A 84 11.71 -16.72 1.47
C ARG A 84 11.44 -18.01 2.22
N VAL A 85 12.15 -18.24 3.32
CA VAL A 85 11.92 -19.39 4.19
C VAL A 85 11.11 -18.91 5.40
N PHE A 86 10.07 -19.66 5.75
CA PHE A 86 9.16 -19.32 6.83
C PHE A 86 9.14 -20.42 7.88
N LEU A 87 9.11 -20.01 9.15
CA LEU A 87 8.58 -20.84 10.22
C LEU A 87 7.06 -20.79 10.17
N GLN A 88 6.41 -21.94 10.30
CA GLN A 88 4.97 -22.09 10.33
C GLN A 88 4.54 -22.70 11.66
N LEU A 89 3.51 -22.10 12.27
CA LEU A 89 2.89 -22.59 13.48
C LEU A 89 1.37 -22.59 13.31
N GLN A 90 0.73 -23.70 13.65
CA GLN A 90 -0.71 -23.80 13.82
C GLN A 90 -0.99 -24.32 15.22
N LEU A 91 -1.61 -23.50 16.06
CA LEU A 91 -2.11 -23.98 17.35
C LEU A 91 -3.31 -24.89 17.16
N ASP A 92 -3.65 -25.65 18.20
CA ASP A 92 -4.77 -26.58 18.15
C ASP A 92 -6.13 -25.86 18.08
N SER A 93 -6.17 -24.64 18.61
CA SER A 93 -7.28 -23.69 18.55
C SER A 93 -7.37 -22.95 17.21
N ASP A 94 -6.30 -22.92 16.41
CA ASP A 94 -6.26 -22.18 15.16
C ASP A 94 -6.84 -23.01 14.00
N ALA A 95 -7.78 -22.40 13.25
CA ALA A 95 -8.32 -23.00 12.03
C ALA A 95 -7.34 -22.98 10.85
N SER A 96 -6.28 -22.17 10.92
CA SER A 96 -5.32 -21.98 9.82
C SER A 96 -3.89 -21.79 10.32
N THR A 97 -2.93 -22.14 9.48
CA THR A 97 -1.50 -21.99 9.76
C THR A 97 -1.06 -20.54 9.65
N TRP A 98 -0.25 -20.11 10.62
CA TRP A 98 0.41 -18.82 10.61
C TRP A 98 1.89 -18.98 10.27
N ARG A 99 2.47 -17.99 9.59
CA ARG A 99 3.86 -18.03 9.12
C ARG A 99 4.65 -16.80 9.56
N SER A 100 5.95 -16.94 9.77
CA SER A 100 6.86 -15.83 10.02
C SER A 100 8.16 -16.04 9.23
N GLU A 101 8.61 -15.02 8.50
CA GLU A 101 9.82 -15.10 7.66
C GLU A 101 11.06 -15.26 8.55
N LEU A 102 11.97 -16.15 8.16
CA LEU A 102 13.26 -16.34 8.83
C LEU A 102 14.34 -15.48 8.16
N PHE A 103 15.10 -14.75 8.96
CA PHE A 103 16.22 -13.90 8.54
C PHE A 103 17.59 -14.50 8.85
N ALA A 104 17.70 -15.28 9.94
CA ALA A 104 18.91 -16.01 10.29
C ALA A 104 18.58 -17.32 11.01
N TYR A 105 19.54 -18.24 11.01
CA TYR A 105 19.45 -19.48 11.76
C TYR A 105 20.82 -19.95 12.24
N ALA A 106 20.81 -20.73 13.33
CA ALA A 106 21.89 -21.61 13.76
C ALA A 106 21.28 -22.95 14.18
N LEU A 107 22.03 -24.04 14.00
CA LEU A 107 21.58 -25.39 14.35
C LEU A 107 22.68 -26.16 15.11
N PRO A 108 23.18 -25.65 16.25
CA PRO A 108 24.14 -26.39 17.06
C PRO A 108 23.53 -27.68 17.66
N PRO A 109 24.35 -28.71 17.91
CA PRO A 109 23.93 -29.85 18.72
C PRO A 109 23.64 -29.42 20.16
N LYS A 110 22.60 -29.98 20.77
CA LYS A 110 22.32 -29.81 22.20
C LYS A 110 23.44 -30.45 23.02
N GLU A 111 23.58 -30.06 24.29
CA GLU A 111 24.54 -30.70 25.20
C GLU A 111 24.35 -32.22 25.20
N GLN A 112 25.46 -32.95 25.11
CA GLN A 112 25.47 -34.43 25.08
C GLN A 112 24.72 -35.06 23.88
N ALA A 113 24.52 -34.36 22.76
CA ALA A 113 23.80 -34.89 21.58
C ALA A 113 24.29 -36.27 21.09
N LEU A 114 25.60 -36.54 21.17
CA LEU A 114 26.18 -37.83 20.75
C LEU A 114 25.71 -39.02 21.60
N ARG A 115 25.23 -38.80 22.83
CA ARG A 115 24.71 -39.87 23.70
C ARG A 115 23.50 -40.58 23.09
N LEU A 116 22.71 -39.85 22.31
CA LEU A 116 21.50 -40.38 21.65
C LEU A 116 21.78 -40.97 20.27
N TRP A 117 22.96 -40.70 19.70
CA TRP A 117 23.34 -41.15 18.35
C TRP A 117 23.24 -42.67 18.15
N PRO A 118 23.67 -43.53 19.09
CA PRO A 118 23.52 -44.99 18.94
C PRO A 118 22.07 -45.45 18.79
N ASN A 119 21.10 -44.65 19.25
CA ASN A 119 19.67 -44.92 19.12
C ASN A 119 19.07 -44.35 17.84
N ASN A 120 19.91 -43.88 16.90
CA ASN A 120 19.50 -43.17 15.68
C ASN A 120 18.67 -41.91 16.01
N VAL A 121 19.13 -41.14 16.99
CA VAL A 121 18.53 -39.87 17.41
C VAL A 121 19.62 -38.82 17.58
N VAL A 122 19.37 -37.60 17.10
CA VAL A 122 20.19 -36.43 17.39
C VAL A 122 19.32 -35.32 17.96
N SER A 123 19.83 -34.64 18.98
CA SER A 123 19.20 -33.47 19.60
C SER A 123 19.92 -32.20 19.17
N LEU A 124 19.17 -31.21 18.71
CA LEU A 124 19.67 -29.95 18.16
C LEU A 124 18.89 -28.78 18.76
N GLU A 125 19.56 -27.63 18.84
CA GLU A 125 18.92 -26.35 19.12
C GLU A 125 18.81 -25.58 17.82
N LEU A 126 17.59 -25.33 17.35
CA LEU A 126 17.34 -24.47 16.20
C LEU A 126 17.12 -23.05 16.70
N SER A 127 18.19 -22.25 16.73
CA SER A 127 18.09 -20.82 17.00
C SER A 127 17.75 -20.07 15.72
N ILE A 128 16.74 -19.20 15.78
CA ILE A 128 16.25 -18.45 14.62
C ILE A 128 16.16 -16.97 14.93
N LEU A 129 16.27 -16.17 13.87
CA LEU A 129 15.86 -14.77 13.85
C LEU A 129 14.71 -14.67 12.85
N ARG A 130 13.53 -14.22 13.28
CA ARG A 130 12.33 -14.14 12.44
C ARG A 130 11.73 -12.74 12.40
N ALA A 131 10.82 -12.51 11.45
CA ALA A 131 9.99 -11.32 11.42
C ALA A 131 9.22 -11.15 12.74
N PRO A 132 8.98 -9.91 13.21
CA PRO A 132 8.36 -9.62 14.50
C PRO A 132 6.83 -9.83 14.50
N TRP A 133 6.30 -10.44 13.45
CA TRP A 133 4.89 -10.73 13.27
C TRP A 133 4.68 -12.14 12.72
N TRP A 134 3.46 -12.63 12.89
CA TRP A 134 2.91 -13.80 12.25
C TRP A 134 1.90 -13.39 11.19
N GLU A 135 1.96 -14.00 10.01
CA GLU A 135 1.05 -13.78 8.89
C GLU A 135 0.12 -14.98 8.68
N GLY A 136 -1.16 -14.71 8.47
CA GLY A 136 -2.13 -15.71 8.03
C GLY A 136 -2.07 -16.02 6.53
N ALA A 137 -3.10 -16.73 6.06
CA ALA A 137 -3.34 -16.93 4.64
C ALA A 137 -3.58 -15.60 3.91
N LEU A 138 -3.33 -15.57 2.60
CA LEU A 138 -3.70 -14.41 1.78
C LEU A 138 -5.22 -14.34 1.70
N THR A 139 -5.79 -13.28 2.24
CA THR A 139 -7.24 -13.08 2.35
C THR A 139 -7.65 -11.88 1.52
N GLN A 140 -8.75 -12.05 0.77
CA GLN A 140 -9.32 -10.98 -0.02
C GLN A 140 -10.11 -10.01 0.85
N ILE A 141 -9.98 -8.72 0.60
CA ILE A 141 -10.73 -7.67 1.30
C ILE A 141 -11.99 -7.35 0.49
N PRO A 142 -13.18 -7.39 1.11
CA PRO A 142 -14.38 -6.86 0.49
C PRO A 142 -14.29 -5.33 0.39
N LEU A 143 -14.48 -4.80 -0.82
CA LEU A 143 -14.40 -3.36 -1.11
C LEU A 143 -15.79 -2.76 -1.29
N THR A 144 -15.98 -1.49 -0.95
CA THR A 144 -17.25 -0.78 -1.10
C THR A 144 -17.07 0.60 -1.72
N ASN A 145 -17.94 0.99 -2.65
CA ASN A 145 -18.15 2.37 -3.12
C ASN A 145 -19.57 2.46 -3.72
N ALA A 146 -19.90 3.53 -4.46
CA ALA A 146 -21.22 3.67 -5.06
C ALA A 146 -21.50 2.68 -6.20
N ASN A 147 -20.48 1.98 -6.74
CA ASN A 147 -20.63 0.91 -7.73
C ASN A 147 -20.91 -0.48 -7.11
N GLY A 148 -20.84 -0.61 -5.79
CA GLY A 148 -21.19 -1.85 -5.10
C GLY A 148 -20.64 -1.95 -3.68
N SER A 149 -21.22 -2.85 -2.89
CA SER A 149 -20.86 -3.05 -1.49
C SER A 149 -20.32 -4.45 -1.25
N ASN A 150 -19.33 -4.55 -0.36
CA ASN A 150 -18.66 -5.80 0.03
C ASN A 150 -18.19 -6.66 -1.16
N ASN A 151 -17.70 -6.01 -2.21
CA ASN A 151 -17.34 -6.64 -3.47
C ASN A 151 -15.95 -7.30 -3.40
N THR A 152 -15.88 -8.57 -3.80
CA THR A 152 -14.64 -9.36 -3.95
C THR A 152 -14.43 -9.84 -5.40
N SER A 153 -15.27 -9.42 -6.33
CA SER A 153 -15.21 -9.81 -7.75
C SER A 153 -14.49 -8.79 -8.64
N GLY A 154 -14.21 -7.60 -8.11
CA GLY A 154 -13.65 -6.46 -8.83
C GLY A 154 -14.63 -5.30 -8.72
N LEU A 155 -14.23 -4.24 -8.01
CA LEU A 155 -15.06 -3.05 -7.81
C LEU A 155 -14.62 -1.94 -8.77
N THR A 156 -15.55 -1.38 -9.53
CA THR A 156 -15.25 -0.32 -10.51
C THR A 156 -14.83 0.97 -9.81
N ILE A 157 -13.80 1.61 -10.34
CA ILE A 157 -13.39 2.98 -10.01
C ILE A 157 -13.24 3.79 -11.30
N TYR A 158 -13.43 5.10 -11.19
CA TYR A 158 -13.23 6.09 -12.25
C TYR A 158 -11.98 6.92 -11.98
N ASN A 159 -11.55 7.69 -12.98
CA ASN A 159 -10.38 8.57 -12.87
C ASN A 159 -10.76 9.99 -12.38
N HIS A 160 -11.86 10.09 -11.66
CA HIS A 160 -12.42 11.29 -11.05
C HIS A 160 -13.41 10.89 -9.94
N ASP A 161 -13.74 11.85 -9.09
CA ASP A 161 -14.72 11.70 -8.01
C ASP A 161 -15.71 12.86 -8.11
N ASP A 162 -17.00 12.59 -8.32
CA ASP A 162 -18.02 13.63 -8.40
C ASP A 162 -19.37 13.21 -7.78
N SER A 163 -20.37 14.12 -7.83
CA SER A 163 -21.70 13.87 -7.27
C SER A 163 -22.54 12.82 -8.02
N GLY A 164 -22.05 12.35 -9.18
CA GLY A 164 -22.66 11.32 -10.01
C GLY A 164 -22.58 9.94 -9.37
N SER A 165 -23.65 9.17 -9.50
CA SER A 165 -23.70 7.82 -8.94
C SER A 165 -22.66 6.91 -9.61
N GLY A 166 -21.76 6.36 -8.79
CA GLY A 166 -20.72 5.44 -9.24
C GLY A 166 -19.49 6.13 -9.83
N HIS A 167 -19.41 7.46 -9.80
CA HIS A 167 -18.22 8.21 -10.20
C HIS A 167 -17.26 8.34 -9.02
N ASP A 168 -16.70 7.21 -8.58
CA ASP A 168 -15.79 7.16 -7.44
C ASP A 168 -14.37 6.84 -7.90
N CYS A 169 -13.39 7.65 -7.47
CA CYS A 169 -11.97 7.33 -7.65
C CYS A 169 -11.39 6.55 -6.45
N TYR A 170 -12.27 5.98 -5.62
CA TYR A 170 -11.90 5.34 -4.36
C TYR A 170 -12.64 4.02 -4.11
N THR A 171 -12.12 3.26 -3.13
CA THR A 171 -12.82 2.13 -2.51
C THR A 171 -12.65 2.15 -1.00
N ASP A 172 -13.75 1.99 -0.27
CA ASP A 172 -13.78 1.84 1.18
C ASP A 172 -13.49 0.41 1.61
N ILE A 173 -12.79 0.30 2.75
CA ILE A 173 -12.53 -0.91 3.50
C ILE A 173 -13.11 -0.71 4.90
N ALA A 174 -14.07 -1.54 5.28
CA ALA A 174 -14.67 -1.47 6.60
C ALA A 174 -13.70 -1.99 7.68
N ALA A 175 -13.75 -1.39 8.88
CA ALA A 175 -12.93 -1.77 10.02
C ALA A 175 -12.93 -3.28 10.31
N ALA A 176 -14.12 -3.90 10.27
CA ALA A 176 -14.32 -5.32 10.55
C ALA A 176 -13.82 -6.25 9.43
N SER A 177 -13.48 -5.72 8.26
CA SER A 177 -12.98 -6.50 7.11
C SER A 177 -11.48 -6.80 7.20
N VAL A 178 -10.79 -6.17 8.15
CA VAL A 178 -9.34 -6.32 8.37
C VAL A 178 -9.10 -6.99 9.72
N ALA A 179 -8.79 -8.28 9.67
CA ALA A 179 -8.45 -9.11 10.81
C ALA A 179 -6.97 -8.97 11.21
N GLY A 180 -6.65 -9.47 12.41
CA GLY A 180 -5.32 -9.36 13.00
C GLY A 180 -5.23 -8.18 13.98
N SER A 181 -4.03 -7.96 14.51
CA SER A 181 -3.72 -6.91 15.47
C SER A 181 -2.61 -5.97 15.01
N LEU A 182 -1.96 -6.27 13.89
CA LEU A 182 -0.87 -5.47 13.33
C LEU A 182 -1.18 -5.02 11.89
N PRO A 183 -0.63 -3.88 11.44
CA PRO A 183 -0.73 -3.44 10.05
C PRO A 183 -0.10 -4.45 9.08
N ALA A 184 -0.73 -4.66 7.93
CA ALA A 184 -0.26 -5.62 6.91
C ALA A 184 -0.12 -4.96 5.53
N PRO A 185 0.88 -5.34 4.72
CA PRO A 185 0.99 -4.88 3.34
C PRO A 185 -0.21 -5.33 2.50
N LEU A 186 -0.67 -4.44 1.64
CA LEU A 186 -1.71 -4.70 0.66
C LEU A 186 -1.13 -5.28 -0.62
N LYS A 187 -1.84 -6.23 -1.19
CA LYS A 187 -1.76 -6.60 -2.60
C LYS A 187 -2.93 -5.96 -3.32
N ILE A 188 -2.66 -5.11 -4.31
CA ILE A 188 -3.67 -4.47 -5.15
C ILE A 188 -3.59 -5.03 -6.56
N GLU A 189 -4.75 -5.32 -7.14
CA GLU A 189 -4.91 -5.69 -8.55
C GLU A 189 -5.87 -4.72 -9.22
N LEU A 190 -5.42 -4.10 -10.31
CA LEU A 190 -6.21 -3.21 -11.16
C LEU A 190 -6.41 -3.87 -12.53
N THR A 191 -7.64 -4.09 -12.95
CA THR A 191 -7.95 -4.68 -14.26
C THR A 191 -8.36 -3.60 -15.24
N ASN A 192 -7.67 -3.53 -16.38
CA ASN A 192 -8.04 -2.59 -17.46
C ASN A 192 -9.39 -2.99 -18.08
N THR A 193 -10.42 -2.18 -17.84
CA THR A 193 -11.81 -2.43 -18.30
C THR A 193 -12.27 -1.52 -19.44
N VAL A 194 -11.36 -0.74 -20.03
CA VAL A 194 -11.67 0.28 -21.05
C VAL A 194 -12.14 -0.31 -22.40
N GLY A 195 -12.02 -1.63 -22.59
CA GLY A 195 -12.41 -2.29 -23.86
C GLY A 195 -11.33 -2.22 -24.94
N SER A 196 -10.14 -1.74 -24.62
CA SER A 196 -9.00 -1.62 -25.53
C SER A 196 -7.66 -1.66 -24.78
N THR A 197 -6.57 -1.85 -25.52
CA THR A 197 -5.22 -1.74 -24.97
C THR A 197 -4.92 -0.29 -24.59
N GLN A 198 -4.40 -0.08 -23.38
CA GLN A 198 -4.07 1.24 -22.86
C GLN A 198 -2.57 1.36 -22.58
N ASN A 199 -2.03 2.56 -22.77
CA ASN A 199 -0.66 2.89 -22.39
C ASN A 199 -0.69 3.72 -21.10
N TYR A 200 -0.84 3.07 -19.95
CA TYR A 200 -0.79 3.76 -18.67
C TYR A 200 0.62 4.27 -18.41
N LYS A 201 0.78 5.52 -18.00
CA LYS A 201 2.09 6.09 -17.64
C LYS A 201 2.37 5.88 -16.16
N GLN A 202 1.43 6.31 -15.33
CA GLN A 202 1.55 6.26 -13.88
C GLN A 202 0.17 6.17 -13.22
N ILE A 203 0.15 5.52 -12.06
CA ILE A 203 -1.01 5.37 -11.18
C ILE A 203 -0.58 5.83 -9.79
N TRP A 204 -1.37 6.69 -9.18
CA TRP A 204 -1.21 7.17 -7.82
C TRP A 204 -2.21 6.44 -6.92
N ILE A 205 -1.72 5.92 -5.80
CA ILE A 205 -2.51 5.18 -4.84
C ILE A 205 -2.16 5.67 -3.43
N ALA A 206 -3.15 5.84 -2.57
CA ALA A 206 -2.93 6.01 -1.14
C ALA A 206 -4.00 5.24 -0.36
N ASN A 207 -3.70 4.91 0.91
CA ASN A 207 -4.69 4.40 1.84
C ASN A 207 -4.91 5.40 2.97
N ASN A 208 -6.07 6.03 3.01
CA ASN A 208 -6.47 6.89 4.10
C ASN A 208 -7.02 6.05 5.27
N ALA A 209 -6.20 5.82 6.29
CA ALA A 209 -6.54 4.97 7.43
C ALA A 209 -6.64 5.69 8.78
N PHE A 210 -6.16 6.93 8.85
CA PHE A 210 -5.96 7.64 10.12
C PHE A 210 -6.64 9.01 10.19
N CYS A 211 -7.27 9.41 9.08
CA CYS A 211 -8.15 10.57 9.03
C CYS A 211 -9.60 10.09 9.29
N ASP A 212 -10.62 10.86 8.91
CA ASP A 212 -11.99 10.37 8.78
C ASP A 212 -12.30 10.04 7.31
N PRO A 213 -11.85 8.88 6.77
CA PRO A 213 -11.97 8.58 5.35
C PRO A 213 -13.42 8.51 4.84
N ILE A 214 -14.41 8.33 5.71
CA ILE A 214 -15.81 8.24 5.30
C ILE A 214 -16.38 9.63 5.00
N ASN A 215 -16.05 10.61 5.84
CA ASN A 215 -16.55 11.98 5.72
C ASN A 215 -15.59 12.91 4.94
N PHE A 216 -14.31 12.55 4.85
CA PHE A 216 -13.29 13.33 4.15
C PHE A 216 -13.53 13.41 2.64
N ALA A 217 -13.96 14.58 2.18
CA ALA A 217 -14.08 14.92 0.76
C ALA A 217 -12.70 15.14 0.13
N HIS A 218 -12.00 14.05 -0.17
CA HIS A 218 -10.64 14.05 -0.71
C HIS A 218 -10.45 14.71 -2.09
N ILE A 219 -11.52 15.12 -2.76
CA ILE A 219 -11.50 15.85 -4.04
C ILE A 219 -12.29 17.17 -3.86
N ILE A 220 -11.71 18.27 -4.34
CA ILE A 220 -12.37 19.57 -4.48
C ILE A 220 -12.47 19.91 -5.96
N GLU A 221 -13.69 20.11 -6.44
CA GLU A 221 -13.96 20.46 -7.83
C GLU A 221 -13.38 21.84 -8.19
N GLY A 222 -12.86 21.98 -9.40
CA GLY A 222 -12.22 23.20 -9.87
C GLY A 222 -13.20 24.36 -9.85
N GLU A 223 -14.39 24.18 -10.41
CA GLU A 223 -15.45 25.19 -10.47
C GLU A 223 -15.98 25.61 -9.09
N SER A 224 -15.71 24.85 -8.02
CA SER A 224 -16.03 25.23 -6.64
C SER A 224 -15.12 26.32 -6.06
N LYS A 225 -14.24 26.91 -6.89
CA LYS A 225 -13.34 28.00 -6.49
C LYS A 225 -14.09 29.12 -5.76
N ALA A 226 -13.50 29.57 -4.66
CA ALA A 226 -13.97 30.73 -3.90
C ALA A 226 -13.61 32.05 -4.60
N THR A 227 -12.42 32.15 -5.22
CA THR A 227 -11.92 33.39 -5.85
C THR A 227 -10.88 33.10 -6.94
N GLY A 228 -10.71 34.07 -7.85
CA GLY A 228 -9.74 34.07 -8.95
C GLY A 228 -10.33 33.49 -10.23
N GLY A 229 -10.15 34.16 -11.38
CA GLY A 229 -10.64 33.66 -12.68
C GLY A 229 -12.17 33.50 -12.79
N SER A 230 -12.62 32.70 -13.75
CA SER A 230 -14.02 32.33 -14.01
C SER A 230 -14.20 30.80 -14.03
N THR A 231 -15.43 30.32 -14.18
CA THR A 231 -15.71 28.90 -14.39
C THR A 231 -16.09 28.65 -15.84
N GLY A 232 -15.87 27.42 -16.30
CA GLY A 232 -16.30 26.92 -17.61
C GLY A 232 -16.98 25.56 -17.47
N SER A 233 -17.49 25.05 -18.58
CA SER A 233 -18.09 23.72 -18.64
C SER A 233 -17.57 22.93 -19.84
N ASN A 234 -17.26 21.65 -19.63
CA ASN A 234 -16.91 20.70 -20.66
C ASN A 234 -17.11 19.27 -20.18
N ALA A 235 -17.58 18.38 -21.06
CA ALA A 235 -17.84 16.97 -20.72
C ALA A 235 -16.59 16.12 -20.43
N ASP A 236 -15.38 16.63 -20.70
CA ASP A 236 -14.10 15.98 -20.36
C ASP A 236 -13.56 16.35 -18.95
N SER A 237 -14.34 17.15 -18.23
CA SER A 237 -14.06 17.66 -16.88
C SER A 237 -14.93 16.93 -15.85
N SER A 238 -14.40 16.69 -14.66
CA SER A 238 -15.15 16.11 -13.54
C SER A 238 -16.41 16.94 -13.32
N ASN A 239 -17.56 16.26 -13.14
CA ASN A 239 -18.86 16.93 -13.01
C ASN A 239 -19.21 17.93 -14.14
N SER A 240 -18.55 17.83 -15.30
CA SER A 240 -18.65 18.76 -16.44
C SER A 240 -18.25 20.22 -16.18
N GLY A 241 -17.56 20.53 -15.08
CA GLY A 241 -17.16 21.89 -14.66
C GLY A 241 -15.64 22.05 -14.57
N TYR A 242 -15.12 23.28 -14.70
CA TYR A 242 -13.72 23.58 -14.40
C TYR A 242 -13.51 25.04 -14.02
N ALA A 243 -12.43 25.33 -13.28
CA ALA A 243 -11.93 26.68 -13.05
C ALA A 243 -11.02 27.13 -14.20
N THR A 244 -11.11 28.38 -14.63
CA THR A 244 -10.23 28.94 -15.67
C THR A 244 -9.73 30.32 -15.31
N ILE A 245 -8.44 30.56 -15.50
CA ILE A 245 -7.81 31.85 -15.27
C ILE A 245 -6.75 32.13 -16.34
N THR A 246 -6.67 33.40 -16.76
CA THR A 246 -5.61 33.87 -17.66
C THR A 246 -4.58 34.60 -16.82
N ILE A 247 -3.39 34.02 -16.71
CA ILE A 247 -2.27 34.59 -15.97
C ILE A 247 -1.44 35.47 -16.90
N ASN A 248 -1.20 36.71 -16.49
CA ASN A 248 -0.22 37.59 -17.10
C ASN A 248 0.65 38.22 -16.00
N THR A 249 1.85 37.67 -15.80
CA THR A 249 2.75 37.95 -14.65
C THR A 249 2.40 37.12 -13.41
N GLN A 250 1.31 37.42 -12.71
CA GLN A 250 0.91 36.74 -11.46
C GLN A 250 -0.60 36.75 -11.27
N ASP A 251 -1.15 35.63 -10.81
CA ASP A 251 -2.57 35.45 -10.46
C ASP A 251 -2.72 34.32 -9.44
N ALA A 252 -3.93 34.08 -8.93
CA ALA A 252 -4.19 32.95 -8.04
C ALA A 252 -5.62 32.45 -8.12
N HIS A 253 -5.78 31.16 -7.82
CA HIS A 253 -7.07 30.58 -7.45
C HIS A 253 -7.11 30.27 -5.96
N GLN A 254 -8.30 30.39 -5.37
CA GLN A 254 -8.55 29.98 -3.99
C GLN A 254 -9.78 29.07 -3.91
N TRP A 255 -9.73 28.08 -3.03
CA TRP A 255 -10.85 27.20 -2.67
C TRP A 255 -11.04 27.23 -1.16
N ASP A 256 -12.29 27.21 -0.71
CA ASP A 256 -12.60 27.14 0.71
C ASP A 256 -12.26 25.73 1.26
N LEU A 257 -11.59 25.69 2.41
CA LEU A 257 -11.37 24.50 3.21
C LEU A 257 -12.20 24.65 4.50
N PRO A 258 -13.41 24.08 4.54
CA PRO A 258 -14.28 24.19 5.72
C PRO A 258 -13.62 23.64 6.98
N ALA A 259 -14.05 24.12 8.15
CA ALA A 259 -13.55 23.61 9.42
C ALA A 259 -13.77 22.10 9.57
N SER A 260 -14.88 21.55 9.07
CA SER A 260 -15.14 20.11 9.05
C SER A 260 -14.12 19.34 8.21
N PHE A 261 -13.78 19.84 7.01
CA PHE A 261 -12.74 19.23 6.17
C PHE A 261 -11.40 19.14 6.93
N LEU A 262 -11.01 20.19 7.64
CA LEU A 262 -9.77 20.22 8.43
C LEU A 262 -9.82 19.33 9.68
N GLN A 263 -11.02 19.09 10.24
CA GLN A 263 -11.20 18.11 11.30
C GLN A 263 -11.04 16.69 10.74
N ASP A 264 -11.59 16.43 9.56
CA ASP A 264 -11.54 15.13 8.92
C ASP A 264 -10.10 14.73 8.56
N THR A 265 -9.21 15.68 8.27
CA THR A 265 -7.80 15.39 7.94
C THR A 265 -6.93 14.99 9.14
N GLN A 266 -7.40 15.19 10.37
CA GLN A 266 -6.71 14.81 11.62
C GLN A 266 -5.25 15.32 11.74
N GLY A 267 -4.89 16.41 11.03
CA GLY A 267 -3.53 16.97 11.06
C GLY A 267 -2.49 16.23 10.23
N TYR A 268 -2.91 15.36 9.30
CA TYR A 268 -2.01 14.68 8.38
C TYR A 268 -1.58 15.57 7.21
N ASP A 269 -0.49 15.15 6.57
CA ASP A 269 0.04 15.76 5.36
C ASP A 269 -0.50 15.04 4.12
N PHE A 270 -0.76 15.80 3.06
CA PHE A 270 -1.36 15.27 1.82
C PHE A 270 -0.59 15.70 0.59
N HIS A 271 -0.32 14.78 -0.32
CA HIS A 271 0.02 15.13 -1.70
C HIS A 271 -1.17 15.83 -2.35
N LEU A 272 -0.94 17.03 -2.88
CA LEU A 272 -1.93 17.79 -3.63
C LEU A 272 -1.83 17.46 -5.11
N LEU A 273 -2.70 16.57 -5.57
CA LEU A 273 -2.79 16.19 -6.98
C LEU A 273 -3.77 17.11 -7.71
N ALA A 274 -3.27 17.95 -8.60
CA ALA A 274 -4.12 18.81 -9.43
C ALA A 274 -4.34 18.17 -10.80
N ARG A 275 -5.61 17.97 -11.19
CA ARG A 275 -5.95 17.66 -12.58
C ARG A 275 -6.17 18.96 -13.34
N PHE A 276 -5.43 19.16 -14.41
CA PHE A 276 -5.65 20.23 -15.37
C PHE A 276 -6.37 19.69 -16.58
N ARG A 277 -7.49 20.32 -16.92
CA ARG A 277 -8.16 20.10 -18.20
C ARG A 277 -7.28 20.59 -19.35
N SER A 278 -6.64 21.75 -19.17
CA SER A 278 -5.73 22.35 -20.15
C SER A 278 -4.82 23.38 -19.51
N VAL A 279 -3.57 23.42 -19.98
CA VAL A 279 -2.63 24.53 -19.76
C VAL A 279 -2.03 24.86 -21.11
N ASN A 280 -2.15 26.10 -21.58
CA ASN A 280 -1.74 26.47 -22.95
C ASN A 280 -0.32 27.06 -23.05
N GLY A 281 0.47 27.00 -21.98
CA GLY A 281 1.79 27.60 -21.90
C GLY A 281 2.58 27.14 -20.68
N THR A 282 3.63 27.86 -20.31
CA THR A 282 4.42 27.58 -19.10
C THR A 282 3.90 28.43 -17.94
N VAL A 283 3.49 27.76 -16.87
CA VAL A 283 3.08 28.39 -15.61
C VAL A 283 3.85 27.76 -14.45
N TYR A 284 4.15 28.57 -13.45
CA TYR A 284 4.69 28.09 -12.19
C TYR A 284 3.61 28.23 -11.12
N LEU A 285 3.37 27.13 -10.40
CA LEU A 285 2.29 26.99 -9.43
C LEU A 285 2.88 26.79 -8.05
N ARG A 286 2.39 27.52 -7.05
CA ARG A 286 2.77 27.36 -5.66
C ARG A 286 1.53 27.12 -4.79
N PRO A 287 1.36 25.92 -4.22
CA PRO A 287 0.32 25.70 -3.23
C PRO A 287 0.66 26.39 -1.91
N ALA A 288 -0.36 26.88 -1.25
CA ALA A 288 -0.28 27.50 0.06
C ALA A 288 -1.63 27.32 0.79
N VAL A 289 -1.60 27.41 2.11
CA VAL A 289 -2.81 27.40 2.94
C VAL A 289 -2.92 28.76 3.60
N TYR A 290 -4.06 29.41 3.42
CA TYR A 290 -4.35 30.74 3.94
C TYR A 290 -5.42 30.66 5.04
N ASP A 291 -5.53 31.72 5.82
CA ASP A 291 -6.65 31.91 6.74
C ASP A 291 -8.00 31.92 5.99
N ALA A 292 -9.11 31.80 6.74
CA ALA A 292 -10.47 31.77 6.15
C ALA A 292 -10.78 32.96 5.22
N THR A 293 -10.13 34.12 5.44
CA THR A 293 -10.36 35.30 4.61
C THR A 293 -9.57 35.29 3.31
N GLY A 294 -8.58 34.40 3.17
CA GLY A 294 -7.69 34.33 2.02
C GLY A 294 -6.65 35.44 1.98
N THR A 295 -6.29 36.02 3.14
CA THR A 295 -5.40 37.19 3.25
C THR A 295 -4.00 36.82 3.74
N TYR A 296 -3.90 35.95 4.74
CA TYR A 296 -2.64 35.60 5.39
C TYR A 296 -2.28 34.15 5.11
N ALA A 297 -1.07 33.92 4.59
CA ALA A 297 -0.54 32.57 4.45
C ALA A 297 -0.21 31.98 5.83
N LEU A 298 -0.83 30.85 6.14
CA LEU A 298 -0.53 30.01 7.30
C LEU A 298 0.60 29.02 6.96
N TRP A 299 0.70 28.64 5.69
CA TRP A 299 1.75 27.80 5.16
C TRP A 299 1.95 28.07 3.66
N THR A 300 3.18 27.89 3.16
CA THR A 300 3.51 28.01 1.74
C THR A 300 4.41 26.87 1.31
N GLY A 301 4.08 26.21 0.21
CA GLY A 301 4.87 25.15 -0.38
C GLY A 301 5.88 25.62 -1.41
N ASP A 302 6.55 24.64 -2.00
CA ASP A 302 7.47 24.85 -3.11
C ASP A 302 6.73 25.10 -4.42
N GLU A 303 7.44 25.69 -5.37
CA GLU A 303 6.88 26.00 -6.67
C GLU A 303 7.12 24.86 -7.67
N SER A 304 6.08 24.47 -8.38
CA SER A 304 6.12 23.44 -9.44
C SER A 304 5.88 24.05 -10.81
N GLN A 305 6.67 23.65 -11.80
CA GLN A 305 6.49 24.09 -13.18
C GLN A 305 5.49 23.16 -13.90
N VAL A 306 4.49 23.75 -14.55
CA VAL A 306 3.54 23.07 -15.42
C VAL A 306 3.62 23.66 -16.82
N THR A 307 3.63 22.78 -17.82
CA THR A 307 3.74 23.13 -19.23
C THR A 307 2.75 22.31 -20.07
N VAL A 308 2.67 22.61 -21.37
CA VAL A 308 1.93 21.78 -22.35
C VAL A 308 2.44 20.33 -22.46
N LEU A 309 3.62 20.04 -21.92
CA LEU A 309 4.23 18.69 -21.89
C LEU A 309 4.18 18.04 -20.50
N SER A 310 3.48 18.67 -19.55
CA SER A 310 3.21 18.07 -18.24
C SER A 310 2.06 17.07 -18.34
N ASP A 311 2.02 16.12 -17.41
CA ASP A 311 0.85 15.25 -17.25
C ASP A 311 -0.38 16.09 -16.90
N ALA A 312 -1.56 15.64 -17.36
CA ALA A 312 -2.83 16.24 -16.98
C ALA A 312 -3.04 16.22 -15.47
N ILE A 313 -2.49 15.23 -14.76
CA ILE A 313 -2.47 15.20 -13.29
C ILE A 313 -1.04 15.51 -12.83
N VAL A 314 -0.89 16.56 -12.04
CA VAL A 314 0.39 17.02 -11.49
C VAL A 314 0.34 16.98 -9.97
N ASP A 315 1.33 16.34 -9.37
CA ASP A 315 1.59 16.43 -7.93
C ASP A 315 2.26 17.77 -7.63
N LEU A 316 1.54 18.68 -6.98
CA LEU A 316 2.02 20.01 -6.61
C LEU A 316 2.84 20.00 -5.32
N GLY A 317 3.07 18.83 -4.74
CA GLY A 317 3.81 18.65 -3.49
C GLY A 317 2.91 18.34 -2.31
N VAL A 318 3.54 18.25 -1.13
CA VAL A 318 2.88 17.87 0.11
C VAL A 318 2.41 19.12 0.86
N VAL A 319 1.14 19.13 1.25
CA VAL A 319 0.48 20.22 1.96
C VAL A 319 0.04 19.71 3.35
N PRO A 320 0.43 20.38 4.46
CA PRO A 320 -0.06 20.04 5.79
C PRO A 320 -1.49 20.54 5.97
N LEU A 321 -2.39 19.66 6.40
CA LEU A 321 -3.81 20.00 6.58
C LEU A 321 -4.34 19.52 7.94
N PRO A 322 -4.71 20.44 8.84
CA PRO A 322 -4.38 21.88 8.85
C PRO A 322 -2.88 22.13 9.14
N PRO A 323 -2.31 23.26 8.69
CA PRO A 323 -0.99 23.68 9.13
C PRO A 323 -0.93 23.85 10.66
N GLY A 324 0.12 23.32 11.28
CA GLY A 324 0.28 23.34 12.75
C GLY A 324 -0.05 22.01 13.44
N GLY A 325 -0.49 21.00 12.69
CA GLY A 325 -0.75 19.65 13.20
C GLY A 325 -2.17 19.47 13.74
N TYR A 326 -2.40 18.37 14.46
CA TYR A 326 -3.75 17.97 14.91
C TYR A 326 -4.38 18.94 15.92
N ALA A 327 -5.60 19.38 15.63
CA ALA A 327 -6.54 19.94 16.60
C ALA A 327 -7.99 19.83 16.08
N THR A 328 -8.95 19.74 16.98
CA THR A 328 -10.38 19.59 16.64
C THR A 328 -11.11 20.93 16.45
N ALA A 329 -10.45 22.05 16.75
CA ALA A 329 -11.08 23.38 16.81
C ALA A 329 -10.50 24.39 15.81
N TYR A 330 -9.80 23.93 14.76
CA TYR A 330 -9.36 24.85 13.71
C TYR A 330 -10.55 25.51 13.03
N ALA A 331 -10.42 26.82 12.78
CA ALA A 331 -11.33 27.55 11.92
C ALA A 331 -11.13 27.13 10.45
N ALA A 332 -12.09 27.49 9.59
CA ALA A 332 -11.96 27.32 8.16
C ALA A 332 -10.68 28.00 7.62
N GLN A 333 -10.17 27.47 6.52
CA GLN A 333 -8.97 27.94 5.83
C GLN A 333 -9.26 28.06 4.34
N ARG A 334 -8.27 28.49 3.55
CA ARG A 334 -8.35 28.44 2.10
C ARG A 334 -7.14 27.76 1.51
N LEU A 335 -7.37 26.85 0.57
CA LEU A 335 -6.32 26.41 -0.34
C LEU A 335 -6.07 27.51 -1.35
N TYR A 336 -4.82 27.94 -1.46
CA TYR A 336 -4.38 28.99 -2.36
C TYR A 336 -3.37 28.40 -3.35
N ILE A 337 -3.61 28.57 -4.65
CA ILE A 337 -2.64 28.22 -5.69
C ILE A 337 -2.17 29.52 -6.35
N GLY A 338 -1.00 29.97 -5.95
CA GLY A 338 -0.32 31.10 -6.57
C GLY A 338 0.24 30.70 -7.92
N MET A 339 0.04 31.54 -8.93
CA MET A 339 0.42 31.26 -10.30
C MET A 339 1.27 32.41 -10.85
N ARG A 340 2.33 32.09 -11.58
CA ARG A 340 3.09 33.09 -12.33
C ARG A 340 3.49 32.58 -13.71
N SER A 341 3.53 33.49 -14.67
CA SER A 341 3.91 33.20 -16.05
C SER A 341 4.68 34.37 -16.66
N ALA A 342 5.57 34.08 -17.62
CA ALA A 342 6.30 35.10 -18.37
C ALA A 342 5.50 35.67 -19.56
N SER A 343 4.36 35.06 -19.88
CA SER A 343 3.46 35.41 -20.98
C SER A 343 2.01 35.19 -20.56
N SER A 344 1.06 35.63 -21.39
CA SER A 344 -0.35 35.29 -21.18
C SER A 344 -0.56 33.78 -21.30
N VAL A 345 -0.94 33.11 -20.20
CA VAL A 345 -1.19 31.68 -20.13
C VAL A 345 -2.58 31.43 -19.54
N VAL A 346 -3.36 30.55 -20.15
CA VAL A 346 -4.64 30.08 -19.62
C VAL A 346 -4.42 28.74 -18.92
N VAL A 347 -4.85 28.67 -17.67
CA VAL A 347 -4.87 27.45 -16.86
C VAL A 347 -6.31 27.07 -16.61
N GLN A 348 -6.66 25.83 -16.92
CA GLN A 348 -7.96 25.22 -16.65
C GLN A 348 -7.77 24.08 -15.64
N THR A 349 -8.16 24.32 -14.39
CA THR A 349 -8.10 23.33 -13.30
C THR A 349 -9.43 22.61 -13.23
N ASP A 350 -9.36 21.29 -13.34
CA ASP A 350 -10.53 20.41 -13.25
C ASP A 350 -10.86 20.09 -11.80
N PHE A 351 -9.92 19.51 -11.05
CA PHE A 351 -10.08 19.27 -9.62
C PHE A 351 -8.74 19.27 -8.87
N LEU A 352 -8.82 19.30 -7.55
CA LEU A 352 -7.72 19.19 -6.61
C LEU A 352 -7.96 18.02 -5.66
N GLY A 353 -7.05 17.06 -5.65
CA GLY A 353 -7.12 15.84 -4.86
C GLY A 353 -6.10 15.80 -3.72
N PHE A 354 -6.50 15.27 -2.57
CA PHE A 354 -5.68 15.17 -1.36
C PHE A 354 -5.37 13.71 -1.02
N TRP A 355 -4.16 13.27 -1.32
CA TRP A 355 -3.70 11.89 -1.08
C TRP A 355 -2.84 11.84 0.18
N PRO A 356 -3.18 11.04 1.22
CA PRO A 356 -2.38 10.96 2.44
C PRO A 356 -0.92 10.63 2.15
N ALA A 357 0.01 11.49 2.59
CA ALA A 357 1.42 11.38 2.26
C ALA A 357 2.11 10.18 2.94
N ASN A 358 1.60 9.76 4.11
CA ASN A 358 2.12 8.62 4.87
C ASN A 358 1.87 7.25 4.21
N THR A 359 0.96 7.17 3.23
CA THR A 359 0.63 5.93 2.51
C THR A 359 0.69 6.08 0.99
N PHE A 360 1.27 7.18 0.50
CA PHE A 360 1.31 7.51 -0.91
C PHE A 360 2.28 6.61 -1.68
N ARG A 361 1.75 5.98 -2.74
CA ARG A 361 2.46 5.07 -3.61
C ARG A 361 2.23 5.43 -5.07
N ARG A 362 3.29 5.35 -5.86
CA ARG A 362 3.29 5.57 -7.31
C ARG A 362 3.69 4.31 -8.03
N ILE A 363 2.88 3.93 -8.99
CA ILE A 363 3.14 2.81 -9.89
C ILE A 363 3.40 3.37 -11.29
N ARG A 364 4.47 2.94 -11.95
CA ARG A 364 4.78 3.25 -13.35
C ARG A 364 4.77 1.97 -14.17
N LEU A 365 4.23 2.05 -15.38
CA LEU A 365 4.14 0.91 -16.29
C LEU A 365 5.19 1.07 -17.38
N LEU A 366 5.89 -0.02 -17.68
CA LEU A 366 6.95 -0.06 -18.71
C LEU A 366 6.45 -0.60 -20.06
N SER A 367 5.19 -1.02 -20.13
CA SER A 367 4.55 -1.49 -21.36
C SER A 367 3.06 -1.20 -21.36
N THR A 368 2.44 -1.34 -22.53
CA THR A 368 0.99 -1.26 -22.69
C THR A 368 0.27 -2.40 -21.98
N ILE A 369 -0.94 -2.14 -21.52
CA ILE A 369 -1.81 -3.09 -20.80
C ILE A 369 -3.01 -3.42 -21.69
N ALA A 370 -3.12 -4.69 -22.09
CA ALA A 370 -4.24 -5.16 -22.90
C ALA A 370 -5.57 -5.01 -22.15
N ASN A 371 -6.69 -5.02 -22.88
CA ASN A 371 -8.01 -5.13 -22.25
C ASN A 371 -8.08 -6.43 -21.42
N ASN A 372 -8.67 -6.36 -20.23
CA ASN A 372 -8.74 -7.45 -19.23
C ASN A 372 -7.39 -7.95 -18.68
N ALA A 373 -6.26 -7.33 -19.04
CA ALA A 373 -5.01 -7.58 -18.34
C ALA A 373 -5.01 -6.84 -17.00
N THR A 374 -4.31 -7.41 -16.02
CA THR A 374 -4.22 -6.85 -14.68
C THR A 374 -2.86 -6.24 -14.41
N ILE A 375 -2.84 -5.16 -13.64
CA ILE A 375 -1.66 -4.55 -13.04
C ILE A 375 -1.68 -4.96 -11.56
N THR A 376 -0.61 -5.53 -11.06
CA THR A 376 -0.52 -5.99 -9.67
C THR A 376 0.64 -5.30 -8.95
N ASP A 377 0.33 -4.72 -7.80
CA ASP A 377 1.28 -4.34 -6.76
C ASP A 377 1.12 -5.29 -5.59
N ASP A 378 2.08 -6.21 -5.43
CA ASP A 378 2.05 -7.31 -4.48
C ASP A 378 2.92 -6.96 -3.26
N GLY A 379 2.38 -6.11 -2.38
CA GLY A 379 3.07 -5.67 -1.15
C GLY A 379 3.55 -6.81 -0.25
N PRO A 380 2.74 -7.86 0.04
CA PRO A 380 3.16 -8.99 0.86
C PRO A 380 4.43 -9.68 0.34
N GLU A 381 4.55 -9.81 -0.99
CA GLU A 381 5.69 -10.48 -1.62
C GLU A 381 6.76 -9.50 -2.15
N GLY A 382 6.51 -8.18 -2.06
CA GLY A 382 7.43 -7.12 -2.50
C GLY A 382 7.66 -7.06 -4.01
N ARG A 383 6.62 -7.30 -4.83
CA ARG A 383 6.74 -7.40 -6.29
C ARG A 383 5.73 -6.50 -7.01
N GLY A 384 6.09 -6.04 -8.21
CA GLY A 384 5.16 -5.42 -9.15
C GLY A 384 5.19 -6.18 -10.48
N TYR A 385 4.02 -6.52 -11.04
CA TYR A 385 3.92 -7.21 -12.32
C TYR A 385 2.55 -7.03 -12.97
N THR A 386 2.46 -7.25 -14.27
CA THR A 386 1.17 -7.39 -14.96
C THR A 386 0.84 -8.85 -15.20
N VAL A 387 -0.44 -9.19 -15.25
CA VAL A 387 -0.92 -10.51 -15.68
C VAL A 387 -1.74 -10.39 -16.95
N ALA A 388 -1.33 -11.09 -18.00
CA ALA A 388 -2.10 -11.28 -19.22
C ALA A 388 -2.11 -12.76 -19.57
N SER A 389 -3.29 -13.34 -19.82
CA SER A 389 -3.44 -14.78 -20.13
C SER A 389 -2.72 -15.70 -19.13
N ALA A 390 -2.84 -15.39 -17.83
CA ALA A 390 -2.18 -16.08 -16.70
C ALA A 390 -0.63 -16.01 -16.66
N VAL A 391 0.00 -15.20 -17.52
CA VAL A 391 1.46 -15.00 -17.52
C VAL A 391 1.81 -13.70 -16.79
N GLN A 392 2.73 -13.79 -15.82
CA GLN A 392 3.26 -12.63 -15.12
C GLN A 392 4.42 -11.99 -15.89
N THR A 393 4.39 -10.67 -16.02
CA THR A 393 5.48 -9.87 -16.61
C THR A 393 5.93 -8.81 -15.61
N PRO A 394 7.23 -8.71 -15.25
CA PRO A 394 7.74 -7.76 -14.26
C PRO A 394 7.98 -6.37 -14.87
N ASN A 395 6.93 -5.73 -15.36
CA ASN A 395 6.92 -4.44 -16.06
C ASN A 395 6.28 -3.30 -15.24
N VAL A 396 6.11 -3.51 -13.94
CA VAL A 396 5.49 -2.56 -13.01
C VAL A 396 6.56 -2.07 -12.05
N ALA A 397 6.94 -0.80 -12.16
CA ALA A 397 7.88 -0.16 -11.26
C ALA A 397 7.12 0.59 -10.16
N THR A 398 7.46 0.34 -8.90
CA THR A 398 6.81 0.98 -7.75
C THR A 398 7.76 1.97 -7.08
N SER A 399 7.20 3.03 -6.51
CA SER A 399 7.93 4.06 -5.76
C SER A 399 7.03 4.70 -4.70
N GLY A 400 7.61 5.34 -3.70
CA GLY A 400 6.87 5.84 -2.53
C GLY A 400 6.74 4.78 -1.43
N MET A 401 5.76 4.96 -0.55
CA MET A 401 5.55 4.12 0.61
C MET A 401 4.89 2.78 0.23
N PRO A 402 5.07 1.71 1.01
CA PRO A 402 4.24 0.51 0.88
C PRO A 402 2.78 0.83 1.22
N LEU A 403 1.85 0.32 0.43
CA LEU A 403 0.44 0.34 0.80
C LEU A 403 0.22 -0.66 1.92
N MET A 404 -0.28 -0.18 3.04
CA MET A 404 -0.59 -0.98 4.21
C MET A 404 -2.09 -0.92 4.49
N VAL A 405 -2.61 -1.90 5.24
CA VAL A 405 -3.96 -1.93 5.78
C VAL A 405 -3.90 -2.14 7.29
N TRP A 406 -4.80 -1.47 8.01
CA TRP A 406 -4.83 -1.46 9.47
C TRP A 406 -6.07 -2.19 10.01
N PRO A 407 -5.92 -3.09 11.00
CA PRO A 407 -7.07 -3.74 11.62
C PRO A 407 -7.91 -2.74 12.41
N ASN A 408 -9.23 -2.98 12.48
CA ASN A 408 -10.18 -2.18 13.26
C ASN A 408 -10.26 -0.68 12.90
N GLN A 409 -9.92 -0.32 11.66
CA GLN A 409 -10.03 1.05 11.15
C GLN A 409 -10.84 1.08 9.86
N ASN A 410 -11.77 2.03 9.76
CA ASN A 410 -12.36 2.36 8.46
C ASN A 410 -11.30 3.04 7.63
N GLN A 411 -11.18 2.63 6.36
CA GLN A 411 -10.07 3.02 5.51
C GLN A 411 -10.57 3.27 4.09
N ARG A 412 -9.89 4.14 3.36
CA ARG A 412 -10.23 4.42 1.96
C ARG A 412 -8.99 4.37 1.08
N LEU A 413 -9.02 3.47 0.08
CA LEU A 413 -8.03 3.44 -0.98
C LEU A 413 -8.41 4.48 -2.04
N LEU A 414 -7.49 5.35 -2.39
CA LEU A 414 -7.66 6.44 -3.36
C LEU A 414 -6.84 6.17 -4.61
N PHE A 415 -7.39 6.40 -5.79
CA PHE A 415 -6.77 6.08 -7.07
C PHE A 415 -6.88 7.23 -8.07
N LEU A 416 -5.79 7.53 -8.76
CA LEU A 416 -5.80 8.35 -9.98
C LEU A 416 -4.76 7.81 -10.94
N TRP A 417 -4.91 8.08 -12.23
CA TRP A 417 -3.92 7.67 -13.23
C TRP A 417 -3.82 8.61 -14.43
N SER A 418 -2.70 8.51 -15.13
CA SER A 418 -2.48 9.17 -16.41
C SER A 418 -1.93 8.20 -17.45
N LEU A 419 -2.08 8.59 -18.72
CA LEU A 419 -1.68 7.81 -19.88
C LEU A 419 -0.35 8.32 -20.46
N GLY A 420 0.25 7.51 -21.33
CA GLY A 420 1.52 7.80 -21.98
C GLY A 420 1.46 8.98 -22.94
N ASP A 421 0.26 9.40 -23.35
CA ASP A 421 0.01 10.63 -24.11
C ASP A 421 -0.19 11.87 -23.21
N LEU A 422 0.11 11.74 -21.91
CA LEU A 422 -0.03 12.77 -20.87
C LEU A 422 -1.48 13.09 -20.47
N SER A 423 -2.47 12.41 -21.04
CA SER A 423 -3.87 12.63 -20.69
C SER A 423 -4.27 11.89 -19.40
N ALA A 424 -5.41 12.30 -18.82
CA ALA A 424 -6.08 11.60 -17.72
C ALA A 424 -7.60 11.63 -17.98
N PRO A 425 -8.12 10.74 -18.84
CA PRO A 425 -9.54 10.76 -19.19
C PRO A 425 -10.40 10.35 -18.00
N ILE A 426 -11.43 11.14 -17.67
CA ILE A 426 -12.34 10.89 -16.54
C ILE A 426 -13.22 9.65 -16.75
N THR A 427 -13.57 9.34 -18.00
CA THR A 427 -14.46 8.23 -18.35
C THR A 427 -13.79 6.85 -18.31
N GLN A 428 -12.47 6.79 -18.15
CA GLN A 428 -11.77 5.52 -18.02
C GLN A 428 -12.05 4.88 -16.68
N THR A 429 -12.05 3.55 -16.67
CA THR A 429 -12.27 2.76 -15.47
C THR A 429 -11.20 1.70 -15.28
N PHE A 430 -10.98 1.37 -14.01
CA PHE A 430 -10.39 0.12 -13.58
C PHE A 430 -11.43 -0.66 -12.78
N THR A 431 -11.27 -1.99 -12.68
CA THR A 431 -11.80 -2.71 -11.51
C THR A 431 -10.68 -3.06 -10.54
N VAL A 432 -10.95 -2.90 -9.25
CA VAL A 432 -9.99 -3.07 -8.15
C VAL A 432 -10.32 -4.32 -7.37
N LYS A 433 -9.27 -5.06 -7.00
CA LYS A 433 -9.31 -6.06 -5.93
C LYS A 433 -8.13 -5.82 -4.98
N ALA A 434 -8.37 -6.11 -3.70
CA ALA A 434 -7.35 -5.99 -2.66
C ALA A 434 -7.26 -7.29 -1.84
N TRP A 435 -6.04 -7.64 -1.46
CA TRP A 435 -5.75 -8.73 -0.52
C TRP A 435 -4.71 -8.28 0.48
N TYR A 436 -4.63 -9.00 1.58
CA TYR A 436 -3.60 -8.86 2.60
C TYR A 436 -3.39 -10.19 3.30
N ARG A 437 -2.35 -10.28 4.12
CA ARG A 437 -2.19 -11.37 5.07
C ARG A 437 -2.43 -10.80 6.46
N PRO A 438 -3.48 -11.23 7.20
CA PRO A 438 -3.70 -10.79 8.57
C PRO A 438 -2.42 -10.96 9.39
N ARG A 439 -2.06 -9.95 10.18
CA ARG A 439 -0.86 -10.00 11.03
C ARG A 439 -1.20 -9.97 12.51
N ARG A 440 -0.49 -10.76 13.31
CA ARG A 440 -0.55 -10.74 14.77
C ARG A 440 0.84 -10.79 15.40
N ALA A 441 1.00 -10.17 16.56
CA ALA A 441 2.25 -10.19 17.32
C ALA A 441 2.45 -11.50 18.10
N SER A 442 1.36 -12.03 18.64
CA SER A 442 1.32 -13.23 19.49
C SER A 442 0.23 -14.20 19.05
N PHE A 443 0.20 -15.38 19.66
CA PHE A 443 -0.86 -16.37 19.48
C PHE A 443 -2.07 -16.12 20.38
#